data_AF-A0A2C5TMZ7-F1
#
_entry.id   AF-A0A2C5TMZ7-F1
#
_cell.length_a   1.000
_cell.length_b   1.000
_cell.length_c   1.000
_cell.angle_alpha   90.00
_cell.angle_beta   90.00
_cell.angle_gamma   90.00
#
_symmetry.space_group_name_H-M   'P 1'
#
loop_
_entity.id
_entity.type
_entity.pdbx_description
1 polymer ?
#
loop_
_entity_poly.entity_id
_entity_poly.type
_entity_poly.pdbx_seq_one_letter_code
_entity_poly.pdbx_strand_id
1 'polypeptide(L)'
;MQPDNCHALSCQHQVFKKELHAVIGQEIRILRKSKGITGHELGSIIQLSQQQISRYENGDSAIPLDTLILILRIFNISPEKFIHRVLFILNRDPDSKKLLSHMSNHLNSYTDGSYLGTFEQYKHN
;
A
#
# COMPACT_ATOMS: atom_id res chain seq x y z
N MET A 1 8.46 -17.53 -35.04
CA MET A 1 7.25 -17.20 -34.26
C MET A 1 7.62 -17.38 -32.80
N GLN A 2 7.74 -16.30 -32.03
CA GLN A 2 7.96 -16.38 -30.57
C GLN A 2 6.60 -16.26 -29.89
N PRO A 3 6.02 -17.34 -29.36
CA PRO A 3 4.86 -17.23 -28.50
C PRO A 3 5.31 -16.92 -27.06
N ASP A 4 4.44 -16.30 -26.28
CA ASP A 4 4.35 -16.46 -24.81
C ASP A 4 5.15 -15.56 -23.84
N ASN A 5 5.76 -14.44 -24.25
CA ASN A 5 6.40 -13.54 -23.27
C ASN A 5 5.43 -12.50 -22.65
N CYS A 6 4.37 -12.12 -23.36
CA CYS A 6 3.40 -11.10 -22.90
C CYS A 6 2.44 -11.63 -21.81
N HIS A 7 2.06 -12.91 -21.89
CA HIS A 7 1.11 -13.54 -20.96
C HIS A 7 1.72 -13.78 -19.57
N ALA A 8 2.99 -14.19 -19.50
CA ALA A 8 3.70 -14.40 -18.24
C ALA A 8 3.88 -13.10 -17.45
N LEU A 9 4.22 -11.99 -18.14
CA LEU A 9 4.36 -10.67 -17.52
C LEU A 9 3.02 -10.17 -16.97
N SER A 10 1.92 -10.31 -17.71
CA SER A 10 0.58 -9.90 -17.24
C SER A 10 0.15 -10.66 -15.97
N CYS A 11 0.40 -11.97 -15.92
CA CYS A 11 0.12 -12.80 -14.75
C CYS A 11 0.95 -12.36 -13.53
N GLN A 12 2.25 -12.12 -13.70
CA GLN A 12 3.13 -11.63 -12.62
C GLN A 12 2.67 -10.28 -12.05
N HIS A 13 2.22 -9.35 -12.91
CA HIS A 13 1.66 -8.08 -12.46
C HIS A 13 0.37 -8.24 -11.66
N GLN A 14 -0.50 -9.18 -12.03
CA GLN A 14 -1.74 -9.45 -11.29
C GLN A 14 -1.47 -10.08 -9.92
N VAL A 15 -0.53 -11.03 -9.85
CA VAL A 15 -0.13 -11.68 -8.59
C VAL A 15 0.39 -10.64 -7.60
N PHE A 16 1.30 -9.77 -8.05
CA PHE A 16 1.85 -8.74 -7.18
C PHE A 16 0.84 -7.68 -6.75
N LYS A 17 -0.05 -7.24 -7.64
CA LYS A 17 -1.13 -6.33 -7.25
C LYS A 17 -1.97 -6.93 -6.13
N LYS A 18 -2.31 -8.22 -6.24
CA LYS A 18 -3.07 -8.92 -5.20
C LYS A 18 -2.30 -8.98 -3.88
N GLU A 19 -1.01 -9.29 -3.93
CA GLU A 19 -0.15 -9.31 -2.74
C GLU A 19 -0.04 -7.92 -2.10
N LEU A 20 0.19 -6.88 -2.90
CA LEU A 20 0.22 -5.49 -2.45
C LEU A 20 -1.08 -5.10 -1.74
N HIS A 21 -2.24 -5.41 -2.33
CA HIS A 21 -3.53 -5.14 -1.70
C HIS A 21 -3.69 -5.91 -0.38
N ALA A 22 -3.27 -7.17 -0.33
CA ALA A 22 -3.33 -7.97 0.89
C ALA A 22 -2.46 -7.38 2.00
N VAL A 23 -1.22 -6.98 1.70
CA VAL A 23 -0.32 -6.36 2.68
C VAL A 23 -0.89 -5.03 3.18
N ILE A 24 -1.35 -4.15 2.28
CA ILE A 24 -1.97 -2.87 2.66
C ILE A 24 -3.19 -3.12 3.56
N GLY A 25 -4.08 -4.03 3.17
CA GLY A 25 -5.28 -4.39 3.92
C GLY A 25 -4.97 -4.91 5.32
N GLN A 26 -3.98 -5.79 5.44
CA GLN A 26 -3.54 -6.35 6.72
C GLN A 26 -2.99 -5.27 7.65
N GLU A 27 -2.15 -4.36 7.14
CA GLU A 27 -1.60 -3.28 7.97
C GLU A 27 -2.70 -2.33 8.46
N ILE A 28 -3.72 -2.03 7.64
CA ILE A 28 -4.90 -1.26 8.07
C ILE A 28 -5.67 -2.00 9.17
N ARG A 29 -5.89 -3.31 9.00
CA ARG A 29 -6.56 -4.14 10.01
C ARG A 29 -5.82 -4.14 11.34
N ILE A 30 -4.48 -4.18 11.30
CA ILE A 30 -3.63 -4.10 12.49
C ILE A 30 -3.80 -2.74 13.16
N LEU A 31 -3.71 -1.64 12.41
CA LEU A 31 -3.91 -0.29 12.94
C LEU A 31 -5.30 -0.14 13.58
N ARG A 32 -6.35 -0.60 12.89
CA ARG A 32 -7.72 -0.58 13.40
C ARG A 32 -7.85 -1.34 14.72
N LYS A 33 -7.35 -2.57 14.78
CA LYS A 33 -7.37 -3.40 15.99
C LYS A 33 -6.55 -2.77 17.13
N SER A 34 -5.43 -2.12 16.83
CA SER A 34 -4.62 -1.43 17.84
C SER A 34 -5.34 -0.25 18.50
N LYS A 35 -6.34 0.32 17.82
CA LYS A 35 -7.24 1.35 18.34
C LYS A 35 -8.50 0.80 19.01
N GLY A 36 -8.69 -0.53 19.02
CA GLY A 36 -9.81 -1.18 19.68
C GLY A 36 -11.17 -1.02 18.98
N ILE A 37 -11.21 -0.52 17.74
CA ILE A 37 -12.46 -0.32 16.99
C ILE A 37 -12.77 -1.47 16.03
N THR A 38 -14.04 -1.73 15.81
CA THR A 38 -14.59 -2.70 14.87
C THR A 38 -14.52 -2.19 13.42
N GLY A 39 -14.62 -3.10 12.45
CA GLY A 39 -14.69 -2.72 11.03
C GLY A 39 -15.95 -1.90 10.71
N HIS A 40 -17.04 -2.11 11.46
CA HIS A 40 -18.25 -1.30 11.33
C HIS A 40 -17.99 0.13 11.79
N GLU A 41 -17.37 0.33 12.97
CA GLU A 41 -17.04 1.66 13.48
C GLU A 41 -16.08 2.41 12.55
N LEU A 42 -15.03 1.75 12.04
CA LEU A 42 -14.15 2.37 11.04
C LEU A 42 -14.95 2.80 9.81
N GLY A 43 -15.81 1.91 9.28
CA GLY A 43 -16.67 2.21 8.15
C GLY A 43 -17.56 3.42 8.40
N SER A 44 -18.22 3.49 9.55
CA SER A 44 -19.04 4.63 9.94
C SER A 44 -18.27 5.95 9.99
N ILE A 45 -17.02 5.95 10.48
CA ILE A 45 -16.16 7.15 10.53
C ILE A 45 -15.84 7.66 9.12
N ILE A 46 -15.59 6.76 8.16
CA ILE A 46 -15.21 7.12 6.78
C ILE A 46 -16.34 6.96 5.76
N GLN A 47 -17.58 6.85 6.23
CA GLN A 47 -18.80 6.73 5.42
C GLN A 47 -18.78 5.55 4.43
N LEU A 48 -18.21 4.42 4.85
CA LEU A 48 -18.18 3.17 4.10
C LEU A 48 -18.93 2.05 4.82
N SER A 49 -19.43 1.08 4.05
CA SER A 49 -20.02 -0.12 4.62
C SER A 49 -18.97 -0.99 5.31
N GLN A 50 -19.36 -1.73 6.37
CA GLN A 50 -18.49 -2.70 7.02
C GLN A 50 -17.96 -3.74 6.03
N GLN A 51 -18.76 -4.15 5.04
CA GLN A 51 -18.35 -5.09 4.00
C GLN A 51 -17.24 -4.52 3.11
N GLN A 52 -17.27 -3.21 2.83
CA GLN A 52 -16.22 -2.56 2.06
C GLN A 52 -14.93 -2.45 2.86
N ILE A 53 -15.01 -2.13 4.16
CA ILE A 53 -13.87 -2.23 5.08
C ILE A 53 -13.30 -3.64 5.09
N SER A 54 -14.15 -4.67 5.18
CA SER A 54 -13.71 -6.06 5.13
C SER A 54 -12.97 -6.39 3.83
N ARG A 55 -13.51 -5.99 2.68
CA ARG A 55 -12.86 -6.20 1.38
C ARG A 55 -11.49 -5.53 1.31
N TYR A 56 -11.37 -4.32 1.83
CA TYR A 56 -10.10 -3.63 1.93
C TYR A 56 -9.11 -4.34 2.84
N GLU A 57 -9.54 -4.72 4.05
CA GLU A 57 -8.66 -5.37 5.03
C GLU A 57 -8.21 -6.78 4.63
N ASN A 58 -8.98 -7.46 3.77
CA ASN A 58 -8.63 -8.76 3.22
C ASN A 58 -7.84 -8.65 1.91
N GLY A 59 -7.71 -7.46 1.32
CA GLY A 59 -7.08 -7.26 0.00
C GLY A 59 -7.94 -7.68 -1.19
N ASP A 60 -9.23 -7.94 -0.98
CA ASP A 60 -10.20 -8.31 -2.03
C ASP A 60 -10.51 -7.14 -2.98
N SER A 61 -10.19 -5.91 -2.56
CA SER A 61 -10.38 -4.71 -3.37
C SER A 61 -9.25 -3.71 -3.09
N ALA A 62 -8.80 -3.03 -4.16
CA ALA A 62 -7.87 -1.93 -4.02
C ALA A 62 -8.49 -0.81 -3.18
N ILE A 63 -7.69 -0.25 -2.28
CA ILE A 63 -8.09 0.91 -1.48
C ILE A 63 -7.78 2.16 -2.28
N PRO A 64 -8.77 3.02 -2.57
CA PRO A 64 -8.52 4.32 -3.17
C PRO A 64 -7.54 5.15 -2.32
N LEU A 65 -6.67 5.93 -2.96
CA LEU A 65 -5.62 6.66 -2.27
C LEU A 65 -6.19 7.66 -1.25
N ASP A 66 -7.22 8.40 -1.61
CA ASP A 66 -7.94 9.32 -0.72
C ASP A 66 -8.48 8.63 0.54
N THR A 67 -9.08 7.45 0.38
CA THR A 67 -9.58 6.60 1.46
C THR A 67 -8.43 6.14 2.35
N LEU A 68 -7.31 5.70 1.76
CA LEU A 68 -6.11 5.33 2.51
C LEU A 68 -5.60 6.52 3.35
N ILE A 69 -5.47 7.71 2.75
CA ILE A 69 -5.01 8.91 3.46
C ILE A 69 -5.94 9.26 4.63
N LEU A 70 -7.26 9.12 4.45
CA LEU A 70 -8.24 9.35 5.53
C LEU A 70 -8.07 8.35 6.68
N ILE A 71 -7.93 7.06 6.37
CA ILE A 71 -7.68 6.00 7.36
C ILE A 71 -6.40 6.30 8.15
N LEU A 72 -5.31 6.65 7.46
CA LEU A 72 -4.02 6.95 8.11
C LEU A 72 -4.10 8.17 9.03
N ARG A 73 -4.87 9.20 8.64
CA ARG A 73 -5.14 10.35 9.51
C ARG A 73 -5.89 9.95 10.78
N ILE A 74 -6.93 9.12 10.70
CA ILE A 74 -7.67 8.62 11.88
C ILE A 74 -6.74 7.90 12.85
N PHE A 75 -5.75 7.17 12.33
CA PHE A 75 -4.79 6.42 13.13
C PHE A 75 -3.53 7.21 13.52
N ASN A 76 -3.43 8.48 13.13
CA ASN A 76 -2.25 9.33 13.33
C ASN A 76 -0.95 8.70 12.80
N ILE A 77 -1.02 8.12 11.61
CA ILE A 77 0.12 7.52 10.91
C ILE A 77 0.48 8.38 9.69
N SER A 78 1.76 8.70 9.49
CA SER A 78 2.20 9.38 8.28
C SER A 78 2.16 8.42 7.08
N PRO A 79 1.74 8.90 5.88
CA PRO A 79 1.78 8.09 4.65
C PRO A 79 3.15 7.50 4.38
N GLU A 80 4.22 8.28 4.57
CA GLU A 80 5.61 7.83 4.43
C GLU A 80 5.90 6.62 5.30
N LYS A 81 5.61 6.69 6.61
CA LYS A 81 5.84 5.58 7.55
C LYS A 81 5.07 4.34 7.15
N PHE A 82 3.82 4.51 6.70
CA PHE A 82 2.98 3.41 6.24
C PHE A 82 3.55 2.75 4.98
N ILE A 83 3.95 3.54 3.98
CA ILE A 83 4.53 3.03 2.74
C ILE A 83 5.85 2.31 3.01
N HIS A 84 6.75 2.86 3.84
CA HIS A 84 7.97 2.17 4.24
C HIS A 84 7.68 0.81 4.90
N ARG A 85 6.65 0.74 5.74
CA ARG A 85 6.24 -0.50 6.39
C ARG A 85 5.74 -1.54 5.38
N VAL A 86 4.87 -1.15 4.45
CA VAL A 86 4.37 -2.02 3.38
C VAL A 86 5.51 -2.53 2.50
N LEU A 87 6.41 -1.65 2.05
CA LEU A 87 7.57 -2.02 1.23
C LEU A 87 8.52 -2.95 2.00
N PHE A 88 8.73 -2.71 3.28
CA PHE A 88 9.53 -3.60 4.12
C PHE A 88 8.94 -5.01 4.16
N ILE A 89 7.62 -5.16 4.32
CA ILE A 89 6.95 -6.47 4.35
C ILE A 89 7.09 -7.18 3.00
N LEU A 90 6.80 -6.49 1.90
CA LEU A 90 6.91 -7.07 0.55
C LEU A 90 8.35 -7.52 0.24
N ASN A 91 9.35 -6.77 0.68
CA ASN A 91 10.76 -7.12 0.46
C ASN A 91 11.25 -8.33 1.29
N ARG A 92 10.48 -8.81 2.27
CA ARG A 92 10.82 -10.02 3.04
C ARG A 92 10.40 -11.29 2.31
N ASP A 93 9.42 -11.22 1.44
CA ASP A 93 9.01 -12.33 0.61
C ASP A 93 9.95 -12.45 -0.62
N PRO A 94 10.61 -13.60 -0.84
CA PRO A 94 11.59 -13.76 -1.92
C PRO A 94 11.01 -13.54 -3.33
N ASP A 95 9.74 -13.93 -3.54
CA ASP A 95 9.07 -13.83 -4.84
C ASP A 95 8.67 -12.38 -5.12
N SER A 96 8.11 -11.69 -4.12
CA SER A 96 7.83 -10.25 -4.18
C SER A 96 9.10 -9.42 -4.34
N LYS A 97 10.18 -9.77 -3.63
CA LYS A 97 11.48 -9.08 -3.74
C LYS A 97 12.07 -9.19 -5.14
N LYS A 98 11.93 -10.35 -5.79
CA LYS A 98 12.39 -10.56 -7.17
C LYS A 98 11.60 -9.67 -8.15
N LEU A 99 10.29 -9.56 -7.97
CA LEU A 99 9.50 -8.68 -8.83
C LEU A 99 9.80 -7.20 -8.59
N LEU A 100 9.91 -6.79 -7.32
CA LEU A 100 10.29 -5.43 -6.96
C LEU A 100 11.65 -5.06 -7.54
N SER A 101 12.65 -5.94 -7.50
CA SER A 101 13.97 -5.64 -8.07
C SER A 101 13.94 -5.44 -9.59
N HIS A 102 13.08 -6.17 -10.31
CA HIS A 102 12.84 -5.92 -11.75
C HIS A 102 12.17 -4.57 -12.02
N MET A 103 11.32 -4.09 -11.11
CA MET A 103 10.70 -2.76 -11.19
C MET A 103 11.59 -1.63 -10.62
N SER A 104 12.57 -1.96 -9.79
CA SER A 104 13.30 -1.03 -8.91
C SER A 104 14.51 -0.34 -9.55
N ASN A 105 14.78 -0.51 -10.85
CA ASN A 105 15.83 0.29 -11.52
C ASN A 105 15.56 1.81 -11.49
N HIS A 106 14.37 2.24 -11.04
CA HIS A 106 13.98 3.65 -10.88
C HIS A 106 13.80 4.14 -9.42
N LEU A 107 13.88 3.28 -8.39
CA LEU A 107 13.54 3.64 -6.99
C LEU A 107 14.74 3.97 -6.08
N ASN A 108 15.98 3.83 -6.57
CA ASN A 108 17.19 4.21 -5.83
C ASN A 108 17.30 5.73 -5.53
N SER A 109 16.40 6.57 -6.05
CA SER A 109 16.39 8.02 -5.79
C SER A 109 15.72 8.42 -4.46
N TYR A 110 15.00 7.52 -3.79
CA TYR A 110 14.26 7.85 -2.55
C TYR A 110 15.04 7.53 -1.26
N THR A 111 16.18 6.85 -1.37
CA THR A 111 17.07 6.57 -0.25
C THR A 111 18.06 7.69 0.01
N ASP A 112 18.08 8.73 -0.82
CA ASP A 112 19.03 9.83 -0.71
C ASP A 112 18.40 11.03 0.01
N GLY A 113 19.15 11.66 0.92
CA GLY A 113 18.70 12.79 1.74
C GLY A 113 18.27 14.04 0.96
N SER A 114 18.37 14.00 -0.38
CA SER A 114 17.92 15.01 -1.32
C SER A 114 16.39 15.11 -1.46
N TYR A 115 15.63 14.05 -1.13
CA TYR A 115 14.16 14.05 -1.29
C TYR A 115 13.43 15.01 -0.33
N LEU A 116 13.99 15.24 0.88
CA LEU A 116 13.47 16.23 1.84
C LEU A 116 13.66 17.68 1.34
N GLY A 117 14.73 17.97 0.59
CA GLY A 117 14.99 19.29 0.02
C GLY A 117 13.96 19.71 -1.04
N THR A 118 13.39 18.74 -1.76
CA THR A 118 12.42 18.99 -2.85
C THR A 118 11.04 19.41 -2.34
N PHE A 119 10.70 19.17 -1.08
CA PHE A 119 9.40 19.58 -0.49
C PHE A 119 9.41 20.93 0.21
N GLU A 120 10.58 21.52 0.47
CA GLU A 120 10.71 22.89 0.98
C GLU A 120 10.07 23.90 0.01
N GLN A 121 10.08 23.65 -1.31
CA GLN A 121 9.44 24.52 -2.30
C GLN A 121 7.90 24.54 -2.22
N TYR A 122 7.29 23.57 -1.53
CA TYR A 122 5.83 23.48 -1.35
C TYR A 122 5.35 23.98 0.02
N LYS A 123 6.28 24.42 0.90
CA LYS A 123 5.93 25.04 2.20
C LYS A 123 5.48 26.49 2.12
N HIS A 124 5.57 27.12 0.95
CA HIS A 124 5.06 28.47 0.70
C HIS A 124 3.95 28.42 -0.35
N ASN A 125 2.72 28.21 0.12
CA ASN A 125 1.48 28.76 -0.43
C ASN A 125 0.42 28.76 0.68
#